data_AF-A0A1Y3AP99-F1
#
_entry.id   AF-A0A1Y3AP99-F1
#
_cell.length_a   1.000
_cell.length_b   1.000
_cell.length_c   1.000
_cell.angle_alpha   90.00
_cell.angle_beta   90.00
_cell.angle_gamma   90.00
#
_symmetry.space_group_name_H-M   'P 1'
#
loop_
_entity.id
_entity.type
_entity.pdbx_description
1 polymer ?
#
loop_
_entity_poly.entity_id
_entity_poly.type
_entity_poly.pdbx_seq_one_letter_code
_entity_poly.pdbx_strand_id
1 'polypeptide(L)'
;MIRGRYSLKVRCHMNLQIYPMDKHSCHFKIRTFTDPIRKVSLKWLSNSASPKPDLLDVNQNEVIYSSEFAPSLFDIRVQRPAGYSTINWLNDHYSVLAVEFIFERRIIHSLLTVYIPSSLIVTLSWLQFWFDVEAVPGRMPATM
;
A
#
# COMPACT_ATOMS: atom_id res chain seq x y z
N MET A 1 16.44 -17.62 23.12
CA MET A 1 15.52 -17.02 22.11
C MET A 1 16.29 -16.84 20.82
N ILE A 2 15.96 -17.58 19.76
CA ILE A 2 16.68 -17.49 18.47
C ILE A 2 16.02 -16.37 17.65
N ARG A 3 16.81 -15.42 17.15
CA ARG A 3 16.36 -14.32 16.29
C ARG A 3 16.99 -14.47 14.91
N GLY A 4 16.18 -14.42 13.86
CA GLY A 4 16.62 -14.47 12.47
C GLY A 4 16.12 -13.26 11.68
N ARG A 5 16.86 -12.87 10.63
CA ARG A 5 16.43 -11.86 9.66
C ARG A 5 16.08 -12.58 8.35
N TYR A 6 14.88 -12.32 7.85
CA TYR A 6 14.38 -12.90 6.60
C TYR A 6 13.97 -11.78 5.65
N SER A 7 14.23 -11.97 4.36
CA SER A 7 13.70 -11.15 3.28
C SER A 7 12.74 -12.00 2.46
N LEU A 8 11.49 -11.57 2.38
CA LEU A 8 10.42 -12.34 1.77
C LEU A 8 9.72 -11.50 0.71
N LYS A 9 9.43 -12.09 -0.44
CA LYS A 9 8.57 -11.50 -1.47
C LYS A 9 7.20 -12.17 -1.41
N VAL A 10 6.19 -11.41 -1.04
CA VAL A 10 4.82 -11.90 -0.83
C VAL A 10 3.92 -11.38 -1.94
N ARG A 11 2.90 -12.17 -2.31
CA ARG A 11 1.86 -11.75 -3.26
C ARG A 11 0.69 -11.10 -2.52
N CYS A 12 0.16 -10.03 -3.09
CA CYS A 12 -1.09 -9.40 -2.66
C CYS A 12 -1.94 -9.03 -3.88
N HIS A 13 -3.25 -9.29 -3.79
CA HIS A 13 -4.21 -8.87 -4.81
C HIS A 13 -4.67 -7.44 -4.52
N MET A 14 -4.59 -6.59 -5.54
CA MET A 14 -4.94 -5.17 -5.46
C MET A 14 -6.17 -4.88 -6.31
N ASN A 15 -7.07 -4.02 -5.81
CA ASN A 15 -8.21 -3.53 -6.57
C ASN A 15 -7.94 -2.09 -7.04
N LEU A 16 -7.72 -1.91 -8.34
CA LEU A 16 -7.31 -0.64 -8.95
C LEU A 16 -8.48 0.16 -9.56
N GLN A 17 -9.73 -0.16 -9.22
CA GLN A 17 -10.91 0.54 -9.77
C GLN A 17 -10.90 2.06 -9.51
N ILE A 18 -10.35 2.50 -8.38
CA ILE A 18 -10.30 3.91 -7.96
C ILE A 18 -8.87 4.47 -8.00
N TYR A 19 -8.02 3.96 -8.89
CA TYR A 19 -6.66 4.47 -9.06
C TYR A 19 -6.68 5.97 -9.42
N PRO A 20 -5.82 6.82 -8.82
CA PRO A 20 -4.74 6.57 -7.85
C PRO A 20 -5.15 6.78 -6.37
N MET A 21 -6.44 6.90 -6.07
CA MET A 21 -6.99 7.06 -4.72
C MET A 21 -7.37 5.71 -4.08
N ASP A 22 -6.51 4.72 -4.27
CA ASP A 22 -6.71 3.33 -3.89
C ASP A 22 -6.12 2.99 -2.51
N LYS A 23 -6.84 2.15 -1.75
CA LYS A 23 -6.38 1.53 -0.50
C LYS A 23 -6.46 0.02 -0.64
N HIS A 24 -5.38 -0.67 -0.28
CA HIS A 24 -5.28 -2.13 -0.39
C HIS A 24 -5.04 -2.75 0.97
N SER A 25 -5.81 -3.77 1.32
CA SER A 25 -5.51 -4.64 2.45
C SER A 25 -4.84 -5.93 1.98
N CYS A 26 -3.67 -6.22 2.53
CA CYS A 26 -2.85 -7.38 2.21
C CYS A 26 -2.63 -8.24 3.46
N HIS A 27 -3.08 -9.49 3.42
CA HIS A 27 -2.89 -10.44 4.50
C HIS A 27 -1.62 -11.27 4.29
N PHE A 28 -0.64 -11.09 5.16
CA PHE A 28 0.55 -11.93 5.24
C PHE A 28 0.30 -13.10 6.20
N LYS A 29 0.34 -14.33 5.69
CA LYS A 29 0.05 -15.55 6.47
C LYS A 29 1.32 -16.39 6.65
N ILE A 30 1.59 -16.78 7.88
CA ILE A 30 2.71 -17.63 8.28
C ILE A 30 2.13 -18.96 8.77
N ARG A 31 2.64 -20.07 8.24
CA ARG A 31 2.25 -21.43 8.65
C ARG A 31 3.45 -22.35 8.71
N THR A 32 3.32 -23.43 9.46
CA THR A 32 4.24 -24.57 9.37
C THR A 32 4.07 -25.29 8.03
N PHE A 33 5.17 -25.82 7.50
CA PHE A 33 5.15 -26.54 6.22
C PHE A 33 4.71 -28.01 6.40
N THR A 34 5.35 -28.73 7.30
CA THR A 34 5.16 -30.17 7.55
C THR A 34 4.24 -30.47 8.73
N ASP A 35 4.45 -29.78 9.85
CA ASP A 35 3.88 -30.20 11.13
C ASP A 35 2.49 -29.63 11.39
N PRO A 36 1.50 -30.50 11.71
CA PRO A 36 0.16 -30.07 12.06
C PRO A 36 0.12 -29.48 13.48
N ILE A 37 -1.00 -28.84 13.81
CA ILE A 37 -1.24 -28.15 15.08
C ILE A 37 -1.04 -29.03 16.31
N ARG A 38 -1.28 -30.34 16.18
CA ARG A 38 -1.10 -31.34 17.25
C ARG A 38 0.38 -31.50 17.66
N LYS A 39 1.32 -31.25 16.74
CA LYS A 39 2.76 -31.30 17.00
C LYS A 39 3.32 -29.91 17.31
N VAL A 40 2.94 -28.90 16.53
CA VAL A 40 3.47 -27.54 16.64
C VAL A 40 2.34 -26.52 16.52
N SER A 41 2.19 -25.69 17.55
CA SER A 41 1.23 -24.58 17.59
C SER A 41 1.97 -23.24 17.55
N LEU A 42 1.79 -22.48 16.47
CA LEU A 42 2.30 -21.11 16.38
C LEU A 42 1.46 -20.15 17.23
N LYS A 43 2.11 -19.35 18.07
CA LYS A 43 1.47 -18.29 18.87
C LYS A 43 2.34 -17.04 18.85
N TRP A 44 1.71 -15.87 18.86
CA TRP A 44 2.41 -14.61 19.07
C TRP A 44 2.95 -14.53 20.50
N LEU A 45 4.18 -14.03 20.66
CA LEU A 45 4.92 -14.09 21.92
C LEU A 45 4.41 -13.12 23.01
N SER A 46 3.96 -11.93 22.63
CA SER A 46 3.42 -10.92 23.54
C SER A 46 1.91 -10.82 23.32
N ASN A 47 1.13 -10.96 24.38
CA ASN A 47 -0.32 -10.90 24.30
C ASN A 47 -0.77 -9.42 24.26
N SER A 48 -1.76 -9.01 23.48
CA SER A 48 -2.74 -9.77 22.68
C SER A 48 -2.58 -9.51 21.18
N ALA A 49 -2.27 -10.57 20.41
CA ALA A 49 -2.23 -10.60 18.94
C ALA A 49 -1.30 -9.56 18.28
N SER A 50 0.00 -9.76 18.50
CA SER A 50 1.10 -8.83 18.21
C SER A 50 1.49 -8.67 16.72
N PRO A 51 1.29 -7.45 16.16
CA PRO A 51 2.29 -6.77 15.31
C PRO A 51 3.12 -5.75 16.09
N LYS A 52 3.67 -6.26 17.21
CA LYS A 52 4.62 -5.68 18.17
C LYS A 52 4.04 -4.82 19.31
N PRO A 53 3.55 -5.44 20.39
CA PRO A 53 3.47 -4.87 21.73
C PRO A 53 4.69 -5.31 22.56
N ASP A 54 5.11 -4.40 23.44
CA ASP A 54 6.35 -4.34 24.22
C ASP A 54 7.09 -5.64 24.54
N LEU A 55 8.43 -5.56 24.44
CA LEU A 55 9.35 -5.81 25.56
C LEU A 55 10.81 -5.69 25.06
N LEU A 56 11.53 -4.73 25.65
CA LEU A 56 12.99 -4.56 25.77
C LEU A 56 13.70 -3.79 24.64
N ASP A 57 13.90 -2.50 24.93
CA ASP A 57 15.03 -1.65 24.52
C ASP A 57 15.54 -1.79 23.10
N VAL A 58 14.95 -1.03 22.19
CA VAL A 58 15.77 -0.22 21.27
C VAL A 58 15.00 1.08 21.05
N ASN A 59 15.69 2.21 21.23
CA ASN A 59 15.27 3.57 20.89
C ASN A 59 15.06 3.76 19.37
N GLN A 60 14.32 2.85 18.73
CA GLN A 60 13.99 2.75 17.32
C GLN A 60 12.47 2.49 17.22
N ASN A 61 11.69 3.40 17.80
CA ASN A 61 10.23 3.46 17.70
C ASN A 61 9.73 3.79 16.30
N GLU A 62 10.50 3.47 15.28
CA GLU A 62 10.03 3.51 13.92
C GLU A 62 10.10 2.08 13.41
N VAL A 63 8.93 1.50 13.13
CA VAL A 63 8.80 0.66 11.95
C VAL A 63 9.17 1.58 10.80
N ILE A 64 10.47 1.74 10.54
CA ILE A 64 10.95 2.60 9.48
C ILE A 64 10.56 1.85 8.21
N TYR A 65 9.48 2.27 7.57
CA TYR A 65 9.28 1.99 6.15
C TYR A 65 10.26 2.87 5.37
N SER A 66 11.57 2.70 5.62
CA SER A 66 12.58 3.49 4.93
C SER A 66 12.76 2.89 3.55
N SER A 67 12.13 3.54 2.59
CA SER A 67 12.78 3.72 1.32
C SER A 67 13.78 4.87 1.51
N GLU A 68 14.98 4.57 2.02
CA GLU A 68 16.08 5.55 2.20
C GLU A 68 16.52 6.22 0.89
N PHE A 69 15.87 5.95 -0.24
CA PHE A 69 16.27 6.46 -1.54
C PHE A 69 15.12 6.86 -2.49
N ALA A 70 13.86 6.72 -2.09
CA ALA A 70 12.72 7.19 -2.88
C ALA A 70 11.52 7.40 -1.95
N PRO A 71 10.71 8.46 -2.04
CA PRO A 71 9.48 8.52 -1.25
C PRO A 71 8.62 7.29 -1.62
N SER A 72 8.29 6.45 -0.65
CA SER A 72 7.44 5.28 -0.90
C SER A 72 6.13 5.76 -1.52
N LEU A 73 5.72 5.15 -2.64
CA LEU A 73 4.44 5.46 -3.29
C LEU A 73 3.23 5.18 -2.38
N PHE A 74 3.46 4.46 -1.28
CA PHE A 74 2.45 4.04 -0.32
C PHE A 74 2.82 4.45 1.11
N ASP A 75 1.82 4.88 1.87
CA ASP A 75 1.81 4.81 3.32
C ASP A 75 1.43 3.38 3.74
N ILE A 76 2.22 2.79 4.63
CA ILE A 76 2.06 1.39 5.04
C ILE A 76 1.68 1.37 6.51
N ARG A 77 0.55 0.74 6.82
CA ARG A 77 0.06 0.59 8.19
C ARG A 77 -0.13 -0.88 8.50
N VAL A 78 0.16 -1.27 9.73
CA VAL A 78 -0.11 -2.64 10.19
C VAL A 78 -1.38 -2.62 11.03
N GLN A 79 -2.36 -3.42 10.63
CA GLN A 79 -3.60 -3.54 11.37
C GLN A 79 -3.43 -4.52 12.53
N ARG A 80 -3.96 -4.14 13.70
CA ARG A 80 -3.95 -4.93 14.94
C ARG A 80 -5.40 -5.21 15.35
N PRO A 81 -5.73 -6.41 15.88
CA PRO A 81 -4.85 -7.52 16.25
C PRO A 81 -4.34 -8.38 15.07
N ALA A 82 -3.13 -8.95 15.17
CA ALA A 82 -2.66 -10.02 14.28
C ALA A 82 -3.50 -11.29 14.49
N GLY A 83 -4.26 -11.69 13.46
CA GLY A 83 -5.13 -12.85 13.52
C GLY A 83 -4.38 -14.16 13.81
N TYR A 84 -4.99 -15.01 14.63
CA TYR A 84 -4.67 -16.44 14.71
C TYR A 84 -5.80 -17.22 14.07
N SER A 85 -5.48 -18.11 13.14
CA SER A 85 -6.47 -18.92 12.43
C SER A 85 -5.97 -20.36 12.26
N THR A 86 -6.90 -21.28 12.04
CA THR A 86 -6.59 -22.67 11.70
C THR A 86 -7.08 -22.94 10.29
N ILE A 87 -6.30 -23.71 9.54
CA ILE A 87 -6.67 -24.14 8.19
C ILE A 87 -6.65 -25.67 8.14
N ASN A 88 -7.53 -26.23 7.31
CA ASN A 88 -7.59 -27.66 7.07
C ASN A 88 -6.85 -27.94 5.77
N TRP A 89 -5.89 -28.86 5.82
CA TRP A 89 -5.11 -29.26 4.65
C TRP A 89 -4.77 -30.75 4.74
N LEU A 90 -5.06 -31.50 3.67
CA LEU A 90 -4.83 -32.96 3.60
C LEU A 90 -5.33 -33.74 4.84
N ASN A 91 -6.58 -33.48 5.26
CA ASN A 91 -7.22 -34.09 6.45
C ASN A 91 -6.60 -33.75 7.81
N ASP A 92 -5.65 -32.81 7.87
CA ASP A 92 -5.05 -32.33 9.10
C ASP A 92 -5.27 -30.82 9.31
N HIS A 93 -5.09 -30.37 10.56
CA HIS A 93 -5.24 -28.97 10.94
C HIS A 93 -3.87 -28.31 11.15
N TYR A 94 -3.70 -27.12 10.60
CA TYR A 94 -2.47 -26.33 10.71
C TYR A 94 -2.75 -24.98 11.37
N SER A 95 -1.87 -24.58 12.30
CA SER A 95 -1.91 -23.24 12.90
C SER A 95 -1.34 -22.20 11.95
N VAL A 96 -2.06 -21.09 11.75
CA VAL A 96 -1.67 -19.99 10.87
C VAL A 96 -1.70 -18.67 11.65
N LEU A 97 -0.59 -17.94 11.58
CA LEU A 97 -0.51 -16.55 12.03
C LEU A 97 -0.74 -15.62 10.85
N ALA A 98 -1.58 -14.61 11.01
CA ALA A 98 -1.86 -13.63 9.97
C ALA A 98 -1.53 -12.21 10.47
N VAL A 99 -0.89 -11.43 9.61
CA VAL A 99 -0.66 -10.00 9.81
C VAL A 99 -1.27 -9.26 8.63
N GLU A 100 -2.07 -8.23 8.91
CA GLU A 100 -2.72 -7.43 7.88
C GLU A 100 -1.97 -6.12 7.69
N PHE A 101 -1.56 -5.87 6.45
CA PHE A 101 -0.90 -4.65 6.02
C PHE A 101 -1.84 -3.85 5.15
N ILE A 102 -2.07 -2.60 5.52
CA ILE A 102 -2.84 -1.64 4.75
C ILE A 102 -1.84 -0.77 3.98
N PHE A 103 -1.98 -0.77 2.66
CA PHE A 103 -1.22 0.07 1.75
C PHE A 103 -2.13 1.18 1.20
N GLU A 104 -1.82 2.43 1.52
CA GLU A 104 -2.55 3.60 1.04
C GLU A 104 -1.66 4.40 0.09
N ARG A 105 -2.09 4.58 -1.16
CA ARG A 105 -1.28 5.27 -2.17
C ARG A 105 -1.19 6.78 -1.88
N ARG A 106 0.01 7.34 -1.99
CA ARG A 106 0.23 8.79 -1.92
C ARG A 106 -0.16 9.43 -3.25
N ILE A 107 -1.19 10.27 -3.23
CA ILE A 107 -1.75 10.89 -4.44
C ILE A 107 -0.91 12.03 -5.03
N ILE A 108 -0.01 12.63 -4.24
CA ILE A 108 0.64 13.91 -4.58
C ILE A 108 1.39 13.87 -5.91
N HIS A 109 2.05 12.75 -6.22
CA HIS A 109 2.76 12.59 -7.49
C HIS A 109 1.79 12.59 -8.69
N SER A 110 0.68 11.87 -8.58
CA SER A 110 -0.35 11.83 -9.63
C SER A 110 -1.04 13.19 -9.80
N LEU A 111 -1.25 13.94 -8.71
CA LEU A 111 -1.82 15.28 -8.77
C LEU A 111 -0.95 16.23 -9.60
N LEU A 112 0.35 16.29 -9.28
CA LEU A 112 1.27 17.22 -9.93
C LEU A 112 1.51 16.88 -11.41
N THR A 113 1.59 15.59 -11.75
CA THR A 113 1.98 15.14 -13.10
C THR A 113 0.82 14.93 -14.06
N VAL A 114 -0.39 14.65 -13.56
CA VAL A 114 -1.55 14.30 -14.42
C VAL A 114 -2.73 15.24 -14.19
N TYR A 115 -3.19 15.41 -12.94
CA TYR A 115 -4.43 16.16 -12.68
C TYR A 115 -4.28 17.67 -12.88
N ILE A 116 -3.20 18.27 -12.39
CA ILE A 116 -2.95 19.71 -12.57
C ILE A 116 -2.81 20.07 -14.07
N PRO A 117 -1.94 19.43 -14.86
CA PRO A 117 -1.80 19.80 -16.27
C PRO A 117 -3.08 19.56 -17.07
N SER A 118 -3.82 18.48 -16.81
CA SER A 118 -5.11 18.26 -17.47
C SER A 118 -6.16 19.31 -17.10
N SER A 119 -6.24 19.69 -15.81
CA SER A 119 -7.15 20.75 -15.38
C SER A 119 -6.81 22.10 -16.00
N LEU A 120 -5.52 22.43 -16.14
CA LEU A 120 -5.05 23.66 -16.80
C LEU A 120 -5.45 23.67 -18.28
N ILE A 121 -5.32 22.55 -18.98
CA ILE A 121 -5.72 22.45 -20.39
C ILE A 121 -7.23 22.69 -20.53
N VAL A 122 -8.05 22.11 -19.64
CA VAL A 122 -9.50 22.32 -19.63
C VAL A 122 -9.82 23.78 -19.34
N THR A 123 -9.25 24.41 -18.31
CA THR A 123 -9.53 25.81 -17.99
C THR A 123 -9.08 26.77 -19.10
N LEU A 124 -7.90 26.54 -19.69
CA LEU A 124 -7.42 27.33 -20.83
C LEU A 124 -8.34 27.20 -22.05
N SER A 125 -8.87 26.01 -22.33
CA SER A 125 -9.85 25.83 -23.41
C SER A 125 -11.15 26.61 -23.16
N TRP A 126 -11.59 26.69 -21.90
CA TRP A 126 -12.76 27.48 -21.52
C TRP A 126 -12.50 28.99 -21.62
N LEU A 127 -11.31 29.45 -21.26
CA LEU A 127 -10.93 30.87 -21.35
C LEU A 127 -10.87 31.38 -22.80
N GLN A 128 -10.57 30.51 -23.77
CA GLN A 128 -10.59 30.88 -25.18
C GLN A 128 -11.97 31.35 -25.67
N PHE A 129 -13.07 30.90 -25.04
CA PHE A 129 -14.42 31.38 -25.35
C PHE A 129 -14.70 32.79 -24.82
N TRP A 130 -13.99 33.22 -23.78
CA TRP A 130 -14.17 34.54 -23.15
C TRP A 130 -13.31 35.62 -23.79
N PHE A 131 -12.26 35.24 -24.51
CA PHE A 131 -11.50 36.20 -25.30
C PHE A 131 -12.28 36.55 -26.56
N ASP A 132 -12.75 37.79 -26.59
CA ASP A 132 -13.49 38.35 -27.71
C ASP A 132 -12.66 38.26 -29.00
N VAL A 133 -13.29 37.82 -30.09
CA VAL A 133 -12.65 37.62 -31.41
C VAL A 133 -12.25 38.97 -32.04
N GLU A 134 -12.72 40.08 -31.49
CA GLU A 134 -12.54 41.43 -32.04
C GLU A 134 -11.16 42.07 -31.82
N ALA A 135 -10.23 41.42 -31.10
CA ALA A 135 -8.90 41.99 -30.82
C ALA A 135 -7.76 41.55 -31.78
N VAL A 136 -8.04 40.77 -32.83
CA VAL A 136 -7.01 40.47 -33.88
C VAL A 136 -7.58 40.68 -35.29
N PRO A 137 -7.40 41.86 -35.90
CA PRO A 137 -7.62 42.02 -37.32
C PRO A 137 -6.42 41.40 -38.05
N GLY A 138 -6.51 40.14 -38.48
CA GLY A 138 -5.52 39.59 -39.42
C GLY A 138 -5.10 38.14 -39.21
N ARG A 139 -6.02 37.18 -39.37
CA ARG A 139 -5.63 35.82 -39.74
C ARG A 139 -6.32 35.39 -41.02
N MET A 140 -5.72 35.79 -42.15
CA MET A 140 -5.69 34.92 -43.33
C MET A 140 -4.88 33.66 -42.95
N PRO A 141 -5.34 32.45 -43.31
CA PRO A 141 -4.59 31.23 -43.07
C PRO A 141 -3.35 31.21 -43.96
N ALA A 142 -2.16 31.04 -43.36
CA ALA A 142 -0.94 30.75 -44.10
C ALA A 142 -0.97 29.30 -44.60
N THR A 143 -1.79 29.06 -45.63
CA THR A 143 -1.54 27.99 -46.60
C THR A 143 -0.78 28.61 -47.76
N MET A 144 0.54 28.50 -47.73
CA MET A 144 1.40 28.37 -48.91
C MET A 144 2.72 27.71 -48.51
#